data_AF-A0A0S8KLM4-F1
#
_entry.id   AF-A0A0S8KLM4-F1
#
_cell.length_a   1.000
_cell.length_b   1.000
_cell.length_c   1.000
_cell.angle_alpha   90.00
_cell.angle_beta   90.00
_cell.angle_gamma   90.00
#
_symmetry.space_group_name_H-M   'P 1'
#
loop_
_entity.id
_entity.type
_entity.pdbx_description
1 polymer ?
#
loop_
_entity_poly.entity_id
_entity_poly.type
_entity_poly.pdbx_seq_one_letter_code
_entity_poly.pdbx_strand_id
1 'polypeptide(L)'
;MNRANTQRDSDVRQLILRIRKLMLASRLLWGLLVWLMVGCGMWLILFLLDNLLHLPAGLRLALSLGGVGLMIFEFWQLLLLPIVRRERLQSTTLLLESKFAIPENMLINALCFESAHLSSSQKPFAQQTIKTGSAMMTRADVSKLW
;
A
#
# COMPACT_ATOMS: atom_id res chain seq x y z
N MET A 1 36.73 -9.29 -1.51
CA MET A 1 35.43 -8.63 -1.76
C MET A 1 34.34 -9.52 -1.17
N ASN A 2 33.80 -9.13 0.00
CA ASN A 2 33.08 -10.01 0.94
C ASN A 2 31.62 -10.26 0.56
N ARG A 3 31.28 -11.53 0.25
CA ARG A 3 29.90 -12.00 -0.01
C ARG A 3 28.95 -11.86 1.19
N ALA A 4 29.47 -11.66 2.41
CA ALA A 4 28.66 -11.52 3.62
C ALA A 4 27.99 -10.15 3.78
N ASN A 5 28.49 -9.10 3.12
CA ASN A 5 27.86 -7.77 3.18
C ASN A 5 26.65 -7.66 2.26
N THR A 6 26.71 -8.27 1.08
CA THR A 6 25.61 -8.26 0.10
C THR A 6 24.36 -8.95 0.61
N GLN A 7 24.50 -9.91 1.53
CA GLN A 7 23.38 -10.70 2.05
C GLN A 7 22.58 -9.98 3.16
N ARG A 8 23.19 -9.01 3.87
CA ARG A 8 22.49 -8.16 4.84
C ARG A 8 21.82 -6.95 4.19
N ASP A 9 22.45 -6.36 3.17
CA ASP A 9 21.86 -5.29 2.32
C ASP A 9 20.64 -5.78 1.51
N SER A 10 20.40 -7.09 1.43
CA SER A 10 19.17 -7.63 0.85
C SER A 10 18.04 -7.76 1.87
N ASP A 11 18.30 -7.87 3.17
CA ASP A 11 17.27 -8.23 4.15
C ASP A 11 16.34 -7.05 4.48
N VAL A 12 16.87 -5.87 4.75
CA VAL A 12 16.07 -4.71 5.19
C VAL A 12 15.26 -4.15 4.02
N ARG A 13 15.89 -3.90 2.87
CA ARG A 13 15.18 -3.50 1.66
C ARG A 13 14.09 -4.49 1.24
N GLN A 14 14.36 -5.79 1.29
CA GLN A 14 13.35 -6.79 0.94
C GLN A 14 12.22 -6.85 1.97
N LEU A 15 12.52 -6.70 3.27
CA LEU A 15 11.50 -6.61 4.31
C LEU A 15 10.59 -5.40 4.09
N ILE A 16 11.15 -4.21 3.86
CA ILE A 16 10.37 -2.99 3.58
C ILE A 16 9.54 -3.15 2.31
N LEU A 17 10.09 -3.75 1.25
CA LEU A 17 9.36 -4.02 0.01
C LEU A 17 8.22 -5.03 0.20
N ARG A 18 8.43 -6.09 1.01
CA ARG A 18 7.38 -7.06 1.35
C ARG A 18 6.26 -6.40 2.14
N ILE A 19 6.59 -5.62 3.17
CA ILE A 19 5.62 -4.88 3.99
C ILE A 19 4.84 -3.89 3.14
N ARG A 20 5.51 -3.16 2.25
CA ARG A 20 4.86 -2.25 1.30
C ARG A 20 3.89 -2.99 0.38
N LYS A 21 4.28 -4.15 -0.17
CA LYS A 21 3.40 -4.98 -1.01
C LYS A 21 2.18 -5.46 -0.22
N LEU A 22 2.36 -5.91 1.03
CA LEU A 22 1.28 -6.32 1.92
C LEU A 22 0.32 -5.17 2.26
N MET A 23 0.84 -3.98 2.59
CA MET A 23 0.01 -2.80 2.85
C MET A 23 -0.78 -2.38 1.61
N LEU A 24 -0.15 -2.37 0.42
CA LEU A 24 -0.84 -2.09 -0.83
C LEU A 24 -1.90 -3.14 -1.15
N ALA A 25 -1.58 -4.43 -0.99
CA ALA A 25 -2.52 -5.52 -1.22
C ALA A 25 -3.73 -5.44 -0.28
N SER A 26 -3.51 -5.19 1.02
CA SER A 26 -4.59 -5.03 2.01
C SER A 26 -5.46 -3.82 1.69
N ARG A 27 -4.86 -2.67 1.35
CA ARG A 27 -5.60 -1.45 0.98
C ARG A 27 -6.40 -1.65 -0.32
N LEU A 28 -5.84 -2.36 -1.30
CA LEU A 28 -6.54 -2.70 -2.53
C LEU A 28 -7.66 -3.70 -2.29
N LEU A 29 -7.45 -4.69 -1.41
CA LEU A 29 -8.47 -5.66 -1.06
C LEU A 29 -9.67 -4.98 -0.38
N TRP A 30 -9.40 -4.08 0.58
CA TRP A 30 -10.44 -3.27 1.21
C TRP A 30 -11.16 -2.38 0.20
N GLY A 31 -10.42 -1.67 -0.65
CA GLY A 31 -10.99 -0.83 -1.71
C GLY A 31 -11.86 -1.65 -2.67
N LEU A 32 -11.42 -2.86 -3.02
CA LEU A 32 -12.15 -3.78 -3.89
C LEU A 32 -13.42 -4.28 -3.21
N LEU A 33 -13.36 -4.62 -1.92
CA LEU A 33 -14.51 -5.07 -1.14
C LEU A 33 -15.59 -3.98 -1.07
N VAL A 34 -15.19 -2.75 -0.76
CA VAL A 34 -16.09 -1.58 -0.71
C VAL A 34 -16.68 -1.31 -2.09
N TRP A 35 -15.85 -1.33 -3.13
CA TRP A 35 -16.30 -1.12 -4.51
C TRP A 35 -17.32 -2.18 -4.95
N LEU A 36 -17.07 -3.46 -4.65
CA LEU A 36 -18.02 -4.55 -4.92
C LEU A 36 -19.31 -4.37 -4.14
N MET A 37 -19.24 -4.03 -2.85
CA MET A 37 -20.43 -3.86 -2.03
C MET A 37 -21.31 -2.71 -2.55
N VAL A 38 -20.72 -1.55 -2.84
CA VAL A 38 -21.43 -0.38 -3.38
C VAL A 38 -21.97 -0.69 -4.77
N GLY A 39 -21.16 -1.31 -5.63
CA GLY A 39 -21.57 -1.70 -6.98
C GLY A 39 -22.73 -2.68 -6.99
N CYS A 40 -22.62 -3.78 -6.25
CA CYS A 40 -23.70 -4.76 -6.13
C CYS A 40 -24.96 -4.14 -5.54
N GLY A 41 -24.85 -3.31 -4.50
CA GLY A 41 -25.99 -2.62 -3.90
C GLY A 41 -26.71 -1.71 -4.89
N MET A 42 -25.96 -0.89 -5.62
CA MET A 42 -26.51 -0.01 -6.65
C MET A 42 -27.22 -0.79 -7.76
N TRP A 43 -26.57 -1.82 -8.31
CA TRP A 43 -27.15 -2.66 -9.36
C TRP A 43 -28.39 -3.42 -8.90
N LEU A 44 -28.40 -3.91 -7.66
CA LEU A 44 -29.55 -4.57 -7.06
C LEU A 44 -30.75 -3.61 -6.94
N ILE A 45 -30.51 -2.36 -6.52
CA ILE A 45 -31.55 -1.33 -6.42
C ILE A 45 -32.10 -1.00 -7.81
N LEU A 46 -31.23 -0.81 -8.81
CA LEU A 46 -31.65 -0.54 -10.19
C LEU A 46 -32.47 -1.70 -10.76
N PHE A 47 -32.07 -2.94 -10.48
CA PHE A 47 -32.81 -4.13 -10.89
C PHE A 47 -34.19 -4.21 -10.21
N LEU A 48 -34.27 -3.95 -8.90
CA LEU A 48 -35.55 -3.89 -8.18
C LEU A 48 -36.46 -2.81 -8.75
N LEU A 49 -35.93 -1.61 -9.00
CA LEU A 49 -36.69 -0.51 -9.59
C LEU A 49 -37.23 -0.88 -10.97
N ASP A 50 -36.38 -1.46 -11.81
CA ASP A 50 -36.73 -1.86 -13.16
C ASP A 50 -37.85 -2.92 -13.16
N ASN A 51 -37.79 -3.88 -12.23
CA ASN A 51 -38.79 -4.93 -12.09
C ASN A 51 -40.11 -4.44 -11.45
N LEU A 52 -40.06 -3.49 -10.51
CA LEU A 52 -41.28 -2.92 -9.90
C LEU A 52 -42.00 -1.96 -10.86
N LEU A 53 -41.24 -1.03 -11.47
CA LEU A 53 -41.80 0.09 -12.23
C LEU A 53 -41.94 -0.21 -13.73
N HIS A 54 -41.44 -1.36 -14.21
CA HIS A 54 -41.45 -1.74 -15.63
C HIS A 54 -40.93 -0.60 -16.51
N LEU A 55 -39.72 -0.14 -16.21
CA LEU A 55 -39.17 1.07 -16.83
C LEU A 55 -39.09 0.91 -18.36
N PRO A 56 -39.42 1.97 -19.13
CA PRO A 56 -39.31 1.93 -20.58
C PRO A 56 -37.86 1.71 -21.01
N ALA A 57 -37.67 1.02 -22.13
CA ALA A 57 -36.36 0.57 -22.61
C ALA A 57 -35.31 1.70 -22.71
N GLY A 58 -35.71 2.91 -23.12
CA GLY A 58 -34.81 4.07 -23.20
C GLY A 58 -34.28 4.52 -21.83
N LEU A 59 -35.13 4.50 -20.79
CA LEU A 59 -34.74 4.89 -19.44
C LEU A 59 -33.83 3.82 -18.80
N ARG A 60 -34.15 2.54 -19.02
CA ARG A 60 -33.30 1.41 -18.58
C ARG A 60 -31.90 1.51 -19.15
N LEU A 61 -31.78 1.85 -20.44
CA LEU A 61 -30.50 2.05 -21.09
C LEU A 61 -29.73 3.23 -20.49
N ALA A 62 -30.39 4.37 -20.28
CA ALA A 62 -29.76 5.55 -19.70
C ALA A 62 -29.26 5.29 -18.27
N LEU A 63 -30.07 4.63 -17.43
CA LEU A 63 -29.71 4.25 -16.06
C LEU A 63 -28.57 3.25 -16.01
N SER A 64 -28.58 2.24 -16.88
CA SER A 64 -27.51 1.25 -16.93
C SER A 64 -26.19 1.86 -17.41
N LEU A 65 -26.21 2.71 -18.44
CA LEU A 65 -25.02 3.44 -18.90
C LEU A 65 -24.48 4.37 -17.80
N GLY A 66 -25.36 5.11 -17.13
CA GLY A 66 -25.00 5.98 -16.01
C GLY A 66 -24.37 5.19 -14.85
N GLY A 67 -24.99 4.08 -14.47
CA GLY A 67 -24.48 3.18 -13.43
C GLY A 67 -23.11 2.58 -13.78
N VAL A 68 -22.91 2.14 -15.03
CA VAL A 68 -21.59 1.66 -15.50
C VAL A 68 -20.56 2.79 -15.43
N GLY A 69 -20.89 3.99 -15.90
CA GLY A 69 -19.99 5.15 -15.84
C GLY A 69 -19.57 5.49 -14.42
N LEU A 70 -20.53 5.49 -13.49
CA LEU A 70 -20.29 5.77 -12.07
C LEU A 70 -19.43 4.67 -11.42
N MET A 71 -19.68 3.40 -11.76
CA MET A 71 -18.83 2.27 -11.34
C MET A 71 -17.38 2.39 -11.81
N ILE A 72 -17.17 2.77 -13.07
CA ILE A 72 -15.83 2.98 -13.64
C ILE A 72 -15.14 4.16 -12.93
N PHE A 73 -15.86 5.23 -12.66
CA PHE A 73 -15.32 6.40 -11.96
C PHE A 73 -14.92 6.08 -10.52
N GLU A 74 -15.79 5.42 -9.76
CA GLU A 74 -15.51 4.94 -8.40
C GLU A 74 -14.34 3.95 -8.39
N PHE A 75 -14.28 3.04 -9.36
CA PHE A 75 -13.16 2.11 -9.54
C PHE A 75 -11.85 2.88 -9.69
N TRP A 76 -11.84 3.93 -10.53
CA TRP A 76 -10.67 4.76 -10.73
C TRP A 76 -10.21 5.48 -9.46
N GLN A 77 -11.14 6.06 -8.72
CA GLN A 77 -10.88 6.79 -7.47
C GLN A 77 -10.40 5.86 -6.34
N LEU A 78 -11.10 4.76 -6.12
CA LEU A 78 -10.86 3.87 -4.97
C LEU A 78 -9.68 2.93 -5.19
N LEU A 79 -9.48 2.43 -6.42
CA LEU A 79 -8.49 1.39 -6.70
C LEU A 79 -7.28 1.89 -7.47
N LEU A 80 -7.45 2.77 -8.46
CA LEU A 80 -6.34 3.22 -9.30
C LEU A 80 -5.59 4.41 -8.72
N LEU A 81 -6.28 5.37 -8.10
CA LEU A 81 -5.63 6.53 -7.48
C LEU A 81 -4.57 6.17 -6.41
N PRO A 82 -4.77 5.18 -5.52
CA PRO A 82 -3.76 4.77 -4.54
C PRO A 82 -2.56 4.06 -5.17
N ILE A 83 -2.74 3.42 -6.34
CA ILE A 83 -1.66 2.76 -7.08
C ILE A 83 -0.84 3.80 -7.85
N VAL A 84 -1.52 4.73 -8.52
CA VAL A 84 -0.91 5.76 -9.36
C VAL A 84 -0.20 6.82 -8.51
N ARG A 85 -0.74 7.16 -7.34
CA ARG A 85 0.00 7.88 -6.30
C ARG A 85 1.04 6.92 -5.71
N ARG A 86 2.12 6.69 -6.44
CA ARG A 86 3.35 6.06 -5.95
C ARG A 86 3.81 6.82 -4.71
N GLU A 87 3.37 6.40 -3.54
CA GLU A 87 3.98 6.90 -2.31
C GLU A 87 5.46 6.52 -2.33
N ARG A 88 6.32 7.51 -2.10
CA ARG A 88 7.76 7.30 -2.05
C ARG A 88 8.05 6.34 -0.90
N LEU A 89 9.03 5.45 -1.07
CA LEU A 89 9.45 4.51 -0.01
C LEU A 89 9.67 5.22 1.34
N GLN A 90 10.18 6.45 1.30
CA GLN A 90 10.37 7.32 2.45
C GLN A 90 9.07 7.63 3.22
N SER A 91 7.94 7.87 2.54
CA SER A 91 6.63 8.08 3.21
C SER A 91 6.16 6.81 3.93
N THR A 92 6.34 5.64 3.32
CA THR A 92 6.00 4.37 3.96
C THR A 92 6.87 4.10 5.18
N THR A 93 8.17 4.46 5.11
CA THR A 93 9.09 4.33 6.25
C THR A 93 8.73 5.27 7.38
N LEU A 94 8.41 6.54 7.10
CA LEU A 94 7.96 7.52 8.09
C LEU A 94 6.64 7.11 8.76
N LEU A 95 5.72 6.54 8.00
CA LEU A 95 4.44 6.03 8.53
C LEU A 95 4.67 4.84 9.47
N LEU A 96 5.63 3.95 9.14
CA LEU A 96 6.05 2.86 10.04
C LEU A 96 6.71 3.38 11.32
N GLU A 97 7.60 4.35 11.22
CA GLU A 97 8.28 4.95 12.39
C GLU A 97 7.27 5.62 13.33
N SER A 98 6.29 6.34 12.76
CA SER A 98 5.17 6.95 13.48
C SER A 98 4.30 5.90 14.18
N LYS A 99 3.89 4.82 13.49
CA LYS A 99 3.01 3.79 14.06
C LYS A 99 3.68 2.93 15.12
N PHE A 100 4.96 2.61 14.95
CA PHE A 100 5.70 1.72 15.86
C PHE A 100 6.57 2.46 16.87
N ALA A 101 6.45 3.79 16.94
CA ALA A 101 7.24 4.66 17.82
C ALA A 101 8.75 4.33 17.78
N ILE A 102 9.26 4.09 16.57
CA ILE A 102 10.67 3.73 16.39
C ILE A 102 11.50 5.01 16.58
N PRO A 103 12.41 5.04 17.57
CA PRO A 103 13.14 6.25 17.92
C PRO A 103 14.12 6.67 16.82
N GLU A 104 14.37 7.98 16.72
CA GLU A 104 15.48 8.60 15.98
C GLU A 104 15.52 8.36 14.46
N ASN A 105 14.38 8.19 13.80
CA ASN A 105 14.33 8.02 12.35
C ASN A 105 15.23 6.86 11.86
N MET A 106 15.35 5.83 12.71
CA MET A 106 16.30 4.72 12.54
C MET A 106 16.05 3.92 11.26
N LEU A 107 14.80 3.78 10.82
CA LEU A 107 14.46 3.04 9.59
C LEU A 107 14.70 3.86 8.33
N ILE A 108 14.39 5.16 8.34
CA ILE A 108 14.70 6.00 7.19
C ILE A 108 16.20 6.21 7.03
N ASN A 109 16.94 6.30 8.14
CA ASN A 109 18.40 6.32 8.14
C ASN A 109 18.99 5.00 7.63
N ALA A 110 18.47 3.85 8.08
CA ALA A 110 18.88 2.55 7.56
C ALA A 110 18.63 2.44 6.04
N LEU A 111 17.44 2.86 5.56
CA LEU A 111 17.12 2.88 4.13
C LEU A 111 18.04 3.82 3.33
N CYS A 112 18.35 4.99 3.88
CA CYS A 112 19.20 5.97 3.22
C CYS A 112 20.65 5.47 3.12
N PHE A 113 21.17 4.84 4.18
CA PHE A 113 22.51 4.25 4.20
C PHE A 113 22.64 3.02 3.30
N GLU A 114 21.59 2.22 3.15
CA GLU A 114 21.53 1.08 2.23
C GLU A 114 21.56 1.55 0.74
N SER A 115 21.06 2.74 0.46
CA SER A 115 21.06 3.33 -0.89
C SER A 115 22.27 4.22 -1.22
N ALA A 116 23.09 4.57 -0.22
CA ALA A 116 24.19 5.53 -0.36
C ALA A 116 25.53 4.84 -0.69
N HIS A 117 26.34 5.46 -1.56
CA HIS A 117 27.74 5.07 -1.74
C HIS A 117 28.58 5.56 -0.55
N LEU A 118 28.81 4.68 0.42
CA LEU A 118 29.45 5.03 1.69
C LEU A 118 30.98 4.94 1.62
N SER A 119 31.63 5.99 2.14
CA SER A 119 33.07 6.03 2.42
C SER A 119 33.48 4.94 3.42
N SER A 120 34.71 4.42 3.28
CA SER A 120 35.27 3.35 4.12
C SER A 120 35.24 3.66 5.63
N SER A 121 35.29 4.94 6.03
CA SER A 121 35.21 5.36 7.44
C SER A 121 33.78 5.38 8.01
N GLN A 122 32.76 5.47 7.15
CA GLN A 122 31.35 5.59 7.54
C GLN A 122 30.62 4.24 7.51
N LYS A 123 31.20 3.23 6.85
CA LYS A 123 30.69 1.85 6.79
C LYS A 123 30.35 1.22 8.14
N PRO A 124 31.20 1.29 9.20
CA PRO A 124 30.88 0.62 10.46
C PRO A 124 29.65 1.22 11.15
N PHE A 125 29.50 2.55 11.11
CA PHE A 125 28.33 3.23 11.65
C PHE A 125 27.06 2.87 10.86
N ALA A 126 27.11 2.95 9.53
CA ALA A 126 25.99 2.60 8.66
C ALA A 126 25.53 1.15 8.85
N GLN A 127 26.46 0.20 8.97
CA GLN A 127 26.13 -1.21 9.22
C GLN A 127 25.48 -1.43 10.57
N GLN A 128 25.89 -0.69 11.60
CA GLN A 128 25.28 -0.76 12.92
C GLN A 128 23.85 -0.20 12.91
N THR A 129 23.62 0.91 12.20
CA THR A 129 22.29 1.50 12.00
C THR A 129 21.35 0.55 11.26
N ILE A 130 21.81 -0.08 10.17
CA ILE A 130 21.03 -1.07 9.41
C ILE A 130 20.68 -2.28 10.29
N LYS A 131 21.64 -2.78 11.08
CA LYS A 131 21.42 -3.93 11.97
C LYS A 131 20.42 -3.60 13.08
N THR A 132 20.51 -2.41 13.67
CA THR A 132 19.60 -1.94 14.72
C THR A 132 18.19 -1.72 14.16
N GLY A 133 18.05 -1.07 13.00
CA GLY A 133 16.77 -0.89 12.32
C GLY A 133 16.09 -2.22 11.98
N SER A 134 16.84 -3.18 11.44
CA SER A 134 16.34 -4.54 11.16
C SER A 134 15.87 -5.27 12.41
N ALA A 135 16.64 -5.22 13.50
CA ALA A 135 16.29 -5.85 14.77
C ALA A 135 15.04 -5.23 15.39
N MET A 136 14.89 -3.90 15.32
CA MET A 136 13.69 -3.20 15.80
C MET A 136 12.45 -3.56 14.97
N MET A 137 12.60 -3.70 13.65
CA MET A 137 11.52 -4.05 12.74
C MET A 137 11.10 -5.54 12.84
N THR A 138 12.03 -6.42 13.22
CA THR A 138 11.74 -7.83 13.52
C THR A 138 10.96 -7.97 14.84
N ARG A 139 11.18 -7.04 15.78
CA ARG A 139 10.41 -6.95 17.03
C ARG A 139 9.09 -6.19 16.86
N ALA A 140 9.01 -5.33 15.85
CA ALA A 140 7.78 -4.63 15.50
C ALA A 140 6.79 -5.63 14.90
N ASP A 141 5.65 -5.77 15.57
CA ASP A 141 4.61 -6.67 15.12
C ASP A 141 3.87 -6.08 13.92
N VAL A 142 4.37 -6.39 12.72
CA VAL A 142 3.80 -5.97 11.43
C VAL A 142 2.32 -6.37 11.34
N SER A 143 1.87 -7.37 12.10
CA SER A 143 0.47 -7.77 12.15
C SER A 143 -0.47 -6.70 12.71
N LYS A 144 0.05 -5.69 13.42
CA LYS A 144 -0.72 -4.55 13.95
C LYS A 144 -0.93 -3.40 12.95
N LEU A 145 -0.46 -3.55 11.72
CA LEU A 145 -0.69 -2.55 10.66
C LEU A 145 -2.10 -2.62 10.05
N TRP A 146 -2.78 -3.75 10.26
CA TRP A 146 -4.15 -4.08 9.85
C TRP A 146 -5.02 -4.35 11.09
#